data_AF-A0A1T4QA67-F1
#
_entry.id   AF-A0A1T4QA67-F1
#
_cell.length_a   1.000
_cell.length_b   1.000
_cell.length_c   1.000
_cell.angle_alpha   90.00
_cell.angle_beta   90.00
_cell.angle_gamma   90.00
#
_symmetry.space_group_name_H-M   'P 1'
#
loop_
_entity.id
_entity.type
_entity.pdbx_description
1 polymer ?
#
loop_
_entity_poly.entity_id
_entity_poly.type
_entity_poly.pdbx_seq_one_letter_code
_entity_poly.pdbx_strand_id
1 'polypeptide(L)' 'MSSFFAVIRSVLAAFIGVQSEAKREQDFSQQSPWPYILVGVVLTLIFVLLLVLLVRWLSQAV' A
#
# COMPACT_ATOMS: atom_id res chain seq x y z
N MET A 1 -10.98 -16.62 -4.28
CA MET A 1 -11.22 -15.44 -3.42
C MET A 1 -9.90 -15.07 -2.78
N SER A 2 -9.24 -14.01 -3.22
CA SER A 2 -8.07 -13.50 -2.50
C SER A 2 -8.54 -13.00 -1.14
N SER A 3 -7.98 -13.55 -0.06
CA SER A 3 -8.23 -13.03 1.28
C SER A 3 -7.83 -11.55 1.31
N PHE A 4 -8.60 -10.71 2.02
CA PHE A 4 -8.28 -9.29 2.21
C PHE A 4 -6.83 -9.06 2.66
N PHE A 5 -6.30 -9.97 3.49
CA PHE A 5 -4.91 -9.95 3.94
C PHE A 5 -3.90 -10.17 2.79
N ALA A 6 -4.25 -10.96 1.78
CA ALA A 6 -3.43 -11.18 0.60
C ALA A 6 -3.34 -9.91 -0.26
N VAL A 7 -4.43 -9.14 -0.36
CA VAL A 7 -4.44 -7.83 -1.05
C VAL A 7 -3.50 -6.86 -0.33
N ILE A 8 -3.61 -6.75 0.99
CA ILE A 8 -2.71 -5.91 1.79
C ILE A 8 -1.25 -6.29 1.58
N ARG A 9 -0.91 -7.59 1.68
CA ARG A 9 0.46 -8.06 1.47
C ARG A 9 0.96 -7.76 0.05
N SER A 10 0.10 -7.91 -0.95
CA SER A 10 0.50 -7.66 -2.33
C SER A 10 0.74 -6.18 -2.60
N VAL A 11 -0.15 -5.31 -2.11
CA VAL A 11 0.02 -3.86 -2.22
C VAL A 11 1.29 -3.42 -1.46
N LEU A 12 1.53 -3.93 -0.25
CA LEU A 12 2.78 -3.67 0.47
C LEU A 12 4.02 -4.11 -0.32
N ALA A 13 4.01 -5.31 -0.90
CA ALA A 13 5.11 -5.78 -1.73
C ALA A 13 5.32 -4.89 -2.96
N ALA A 14 4.24 -4.41 -3.57
CA ALA A 14 4.30 -3.48 -4.70
C ALA A 14 4.88 -2.11 -4.30
N PHE A 15 4.47 -1.56 -3.15
CA PHE A 15 4.99 -0.31 -2.61
C PHE A 15 6.51 -0.36 -2.34
N ILE A 16 6.99 -1.48 -1.81
CA ILE A 16 8.42 -1.69 -1.56
C ILE A 16 9.18 -2.06 -2.86
N GLY A 17 8.47 -2.40 -3.94
CA GLY A 17 9.06 -2.81 -5.22
C GLY A 17 9.52 -4.27 -5.26
N VAL A 18 9.08 -5.10 -4.30
CA VAL A 18 9.42 -6.54 -4.19
C VAL A 18 8.28 -7.46 -4.63
N GLN A 19 7.24 -6.91 -5.28
CA GLN A 19 6.17 -7.71 -5.89
C GLN A 19 6.72 -8.51 -7.07
N SER A 20 6.45 -9.82 -7.11
CA SER A 20 6.84 -10.67 -8.24
C SER A 20 5.85 -10.55 -9.41
N GLU A 21 6.35 -10.78 -10.62
CA GLU A 21 5.56 -10.78 -11.86
C GLU A 21 4.34 -11.70 -11.79
N ALA A 22 4.52 -12.94 -11.31
CA ALA A 22 3.43 -13.90 -11.15
C ALA A 22 2.34 -13.42 -10.18
N LYS A 23 2.73 -12.70 -9.10
CA LYS A 23 1.79 -12.12 -8.15
C LYS A 23 1.01 -10.98 -8.81
N ARG A 24 1.72 -10.14 -9.56
CA ARG A 24 1.15 -9.01 -10.30
C ARG A 24 0.14 -9.48 -11.35
N GLU A 25 0.48 -10.49 -12.13
CA GLU A 25 -0.42 -11.09 -13.13
C GLU A 25 -1.65 -11.73 -12.47
N GLN A 26 -1.46 -12.43 -11.34
CA GLN A 26 -2.56 -12.98 -10.54
C GLN A 26 -3.49 -11.88 -10.02
N ASP A 27 -2.94 -10.77 -9.53
CA ASP A 27 -3.72 -9.64 -9.01
C ASP A 27 -4.48 -8.90 -10.12
N PHE A 28 -3.87 -8.73 -11.30
CA PHE A 28 -4.52 -8.13 -12.47
C PHE A 28 -5.55 -9.03 -13.13
N SER A 29 -5.47 -10.35 -12.90
CA SER A 29 -6.48 -11.32 -13.34
C SER A 29 -7.70 -11.39 -12.40
N GLN A 30 -7.71 -10.63 -11.29
CA GLN A 30 -8.88 -10.59 -10.41
C GLN A 30 -10.05 -9.87 -11.08
N GLN A 31 -11.27 -10.27 -10.70
CA GLN A 31 -12.52 -9.73 -11.26
C GLN A 31 -12.68 -8.21 -11.05
N SER A 32 -11.98 -7.63 -10.07
CA SER A 32 -12.08 -6.21 -9.74
C SER A 32 -10.76 -5.65 -9.21
N PRO A 33 -10.28 -4.51 -9.73
CA PRO A 33 -9.09 -3.82 -9.22
C PRO A 33 -9.36 -2.98 -7.96
N TRP A 34 -10.63 -2.71 -7.64
CA TRP A 34 -11.02 -1.80 -6.55
C TRP A 34 -10.40 -2.12 -5.19
N PRO A 35 -10.30 -3.39 -4.73
CA PRO A 35 -9.67 -3.70 -3.45
C PRO A 35 -8.20 -3.25 -3.37
N TYR A 36 -7.45 -3.38 -4.48
CA TYR A 36 -6.04 -2.99 -4.55
C TYR A 36 -5.88 -1.47 -4.56
N ILE A 37 -6.74 -0.77 -5.31
CA ILE A 37 -6.76 0.70 -5.35
C ILE A 37 -7.07 1.28 -3.97
N LEU A 38 -8.13 0.78 -3.31
CA LEU A 38 -8.54 1.26 -1.99
C LEU A 38 -7.43 1.06 -0.95
N VAL A 39 -6.83 -0.13 -0.91
CA VAL A 39 -5.72 -0.42 0.00
C VAL A 39 -4.51 0.47 -0.32
N GLY A 40 -4.18 0.67 -1.59
CA GLY A 40 -3.08 1.54 -2.00
C GLY A 40 -3.29 3.01 -1.60
N VAL A 41 -4.48 3.55 -1.82
CA VAL A 41 -4.83 4.93 -1.43
C VAL A 41 -4.75 5.10 0.08
N VAL A 42 -5.34 4.18 0.86
CA VAL A 42 -5.28 4.21 2.32
C VAL A 42 -3.84 4.17 2.80
N LEU A 43 -3.00 3.31 2.21
CA LEU A 43 -1.61 3.19 2.59
C LEU A 43 -0.79 4.45 2.27
N THR A 44 -1.01 5.07 1.11
CA THR A 44 -0.38 6.36 0.76
C THR A 44 -0.79 7.47 1.72
N LEU A 45 -2.08 7.57 2.06
CA LEU A 45 -2.56 8.58 3.01
C LEU A 45 -1.93 8.40 4.39
N ILE A 46 -1.84 7.16 4.87
CA ILE A 46 -1.14 6.84 6.12
C ILE A 46 0.33 7.27 6.03
N PHE A 47 1.02 6.95 4.94
CA PHE A 47 2.42 7.33 4.74
C PHE A 47 2.62 8.86 4.77
N VAL A 48 1.78 9.62 4.07
CA VAL A 48 1.83 11.09 4.08
C VAL A 48 1.55 11.64 5.50
N LEU A 49 0.56 11.12 6.21
CA LEU A 49 0.28 11.53 7.59
C LEU A 49 1.47 11.27 8.51
N LEU A 50 2.13 10.11 8.39
CA LEU A 50 3.34 9.80 9.14
C LEU A 50 4.47 10.79 8.86
N LEU A 51 4.67 11.18 7.59
CA LEU A 51 5.65 12.21 7.22
C LEU A 51 5.31 13.58 7.82
N VAL A 52 4.05 14.00 7.76
CA VAL A 52 3.60 15.27 8.35
C VAL A 52 3.84 15.28 9.86
N LEU A 53 3.48 14.20 10.56
CA LEU A 53 3.72 14.07 12.00
C LEU A 53 5.21 14.06 12.33
N LEU A 54 6.02 13.36 11.54
CA LEU A 54 7.47 13.33 11.69
C LEU A 54 8.08 14.73 11.55
N VAL A 55 7.73 15.45 10.48
CA VAL A 55 8.21 16.82 10.24
C VAL A 55 7.76 17.75 11.36
N ARG A 56 6.50 17.65 11.79
CA ARG A 56 5.98 18.46 12.90
C ARG A 56 6.75 18.20 14.18
N TRP A 57 7.02 16.93 14.51
CA TRP A 57 7.81 16.55 15.68
C TRP A 57 9.24 17.10 15.61
N LEU A 58 9.91 16.95 14.46
CA LEU A 58 11.26 17.48 14.25
C LEU A 58 11.30 19.01 14.33
N SER A 59 10.30 19.70 13.76
CA SER A 59 10.24 21.17 13.78
C SER A 59 9.98 21.79 15.15
N GLN A 60 9.39 21.03 16.08
CA GLN A 60 9.18 21.45 17.47
C GLN A 60 10.37 21.14 18.37
N ALA A 61 11.29 20.28 17.91
CA ALA A 61 12.44 19.80 18.66
C ALA A 61 13.72 20.64 18.42
N VAL A 62 13.67 21.63 17.53
CA VAL A 62 14.75 22.59 17.20
C VAL A 62 14.27 23.99 17.53
#